data_AF-A0A8J6SZ57-F1
#
_entry.id   AF-A0A8J6SZ57-F1
#
_cell.length_a   1.000
_cell.length_b   1.000
_cell.length_c   1.000
_cell.angle_alpha   90.00
_cell.angle_beta   90.00
_cell.angle_gamma   90.00
#
_symmetry.space_group_name_H-M   'P 1'
#
loop_
_entity.id
_entity.type
_entity.pdbx_description
1 polymer ?
#
loop_
_entity_poly.entity_id
_entity_poly.type
_entity_poly.pdbx_seq_one_letter_code
_entity_poly.pdbx_strand_id
1 'polypeptide(L)'
;MKLNHLPLALLLSSSAYAQPYELRKIPLRDIDHQMAIGSDVTGTPKNLQGLWWMDGNPMADEVMSFASTEWTDILKDGEVVGHTASIPVYDQGVWSWHDSFAGRCMYEWALGAHLRYNLSFNEDFTDGHVTPEIKPFAMRHGMKPSGHFVEFTMVKVPANEYRRDSTIGGRTRTYRLRRIVDGEGNRLPSFVDYLRGAEVEELLLPFCKEDSNSSLPSACVKK
;
A
#
# COMPACT_ATOMS: atom_id res chain seq x y z
N MET A 1 -10.13 -34.61 -4.44
CA MET A 1 -10.43 -33.23 -3.99
C MET A 1 -10.18 -32.33 -5.19
N LYS A 2 -11.24 -31.83 -5.84
CA LYS A 2 -11.14 -31.07 -7.09
C LYS A 2 -10.87 -29.60 -6.77
N LEU A 3 -9.74 -29.06 -7.22
CA LEU A 3 -9.48 -27.62 -7.19
C LEU A 3 -10.51 -26.95 -8.11
N ASN A 4 -11.37 -26.12 -7.53
CA ASN A 4 -12.19 -25.19 -8.31
C ASN A 4 -11.25 -24.16 -8.96
N HIS A 5 -11.24 -24.18 -10.28
CA HIS A 5 -10.64 -23.15 -11.12
C HIS A 5 -11.30 -21.80 -10.80
N LEU A 6 -10.61 -20.96 -10.03
CA LEU A 6 -10.86 -19.53 -10.06
C LEU A 6 -10.55 -19.08 -11.49
N PRO A 7 -11.50 -18.49 -12.25
CA PRO A 7 -11.27 -18.23 -13.65
C PRO A 7 -10.21 -17.14 -13.79
N LEU A 8 -9.08 -17.53 -14.36
CA LEU A 8 -7.99 -16.72 -14.89
C LEU A 8 -8.44 -15.80 -16.07
N ALA A 9 -9.73 -15.47 -16.14
CA ALA A 9 -10.39 -14.86 -17.29
C ALA A 9 -10.50 -13.31 -17.19
N LEU A 10 -9.84 -12.70 -16.21
CA LEU A 10 -9.75 -11.23 -16.09
C LEU A 10 -8.46 -10.65 -16.70
N LEU A 11 -7.64 -11.45 -17.37
CA LEU A 11 -6.30 -11.04 -17.85
C LEU A 11 -6.24 -10.58 -19.32
N LEU A 12 -7.34 -10.48 -20.07
CA LEU A 12 -7.28 -10.13 -21.49
C LEU A 12 -8.34 -9.09 -21.90
N SER A 13 -8.17 -7.87 -21.42
CA SER A 13 -8.63 -6.69 -22.16
C SER A 13 -7.55 -5.61 -22.11
N SER A 14 -6.43 -5.86 -22.78
CA SER A 14 -5.45 -4.84 -23.12
C SER A 14 -6.02 -3.95 -24.23
N SER A 15 -6.99 -3.09 -23.89
CA SER A 15 -7.13 -1.85 -24.63
C SER A 15 -5.85 -1.05 -24.40
N ALA A 16 -5.24 -0.57 -25.48
CA ALA A 16 -4.00 0.19 -25.53
C ALA A 16 -4.13 1.58 -24.89
N TYR A 17 -4.59 1.65 -23.64
CA TYR A 17 -4.44 2.84 -22.82
C TYR A 17 -2.98 2.92 -22.39
N ALA A 18 -2.34 4.04 -22.69
CA ALA A 18 -1.01 4.32 -22.19
C ALA A 18 -1.06 4.27 -20.65
N GLN A 19 -0.46 3.23 -20.06
CA GLN A 19 -0.38 3.11 -18.61
C GLN A 19 0.38 4.34 -18.07
N PRO A 20 -0.17 5.07 -17.09
CA PRO A 20 0.42 6.33 -16.62
C PRO A 20 1.74 6.15 -15.91
N TYR A 21 2.05 4.92 -15.50
CA TYR A 21 3.26 4.56 -14.82
C TYR A 21 4.18 3.68 -15.66
N GLU A 22 5.46 3.80 -15.38
CA GLU A 22 6.52 2.87 -15.75
C GLU A 22 7.03 2.19 -14.46
N LEU A 23 7.13 0.87 -14.45
CA LEU A 23 7.80 0.15 -13.36
C LEU A 23 9.31 0.17 -13.57
N ARG A 24 10.04 0.70 -12.59
CA ARG A 24 11.51 0.68 -12.57
C ARG A 24 12.02 -0.26 -11.50
N LYS A 25 13.09 -0.97 -11.81
CA LYS A 25 13.81 -1.81 -10.87
C LYS A 25 14.72 -0.95 -10.01
N ILE A 26 14.64 -1.14 -8.69
CA ILE A 26 15.41 -0.41 -7.70
C ILE A 26 16.07 -1.44 -6.77
N PRO A 27 17.40 -1.37 -6.52
CA PRO A 27 18.04 -2.20 -5.51
C PRO A 27 17.42 -1.99 -4.14
N LEU A 28 17.20 -3.06 -3.36
CA LEU A 28 16.58 -2.96 -2.02
C LEU A 28 17.23 -1.91 -1.11
N ARG A 29 18.57 -1.82 -1.18
CA ARG A 29 19.40 -0.91 -0.38
C ARG A 29 19.20 0.57 -0.69
N ASP A 30 18.55 0.89 -1.79
CA ASP A 30 18.34 2.25 -2.27
C ASP A 30 16.86 2.66 -2.17
N ILE A 31 16.01 1.83 -1.54
CA ILE A 31 14.55 2.02 -1.47
C ILE A 31 14.16 3.36 -0.81
N ASP A 32 14.93 3.77 0.19
CA ASP A 32 14.74 5.00 0.97
C ASP A 32 15.12 6.27 0.22
N HIS A 33 15.84 6.14 -0.90
CA HIS A 33 16.12 7.25 -1.81
C HIS A 33 15.05 7.43 -2.89
N GLN A 34 14.16 6.45 -3.06
CA GLN A 34 13.19 6.42 -4.17
C GLN A 34 11.74 6.54 -3.70
N MET A 35 11.41 5.98 -2.53
CA MET A 35 10.07 6.11 -1.95
C MET A 35 9.91 7.42 -1.19
N ALA A 36 8.70 7.97 -1.20
CA ALA A 36 8.39 9.13 -0.39
C ALA A 36 8.37 8.70 1.08
N ILE A 37 9.12 9.37 1.95
CA ILE A 37 9.14 9.07 3.39
C ILE A 37 8.04 9.85 4.08
N GLY A 38 7.17 9.15 4.83
CA GLY A 38 6.15 9.81 5.64
C GLY A 38 6.80 10.64 6.74
N SER A 39 6.48 11.93 6.82
CA SER A 39 7.10 12.90 7.72
C SER A 39 6.13 14.02 8.09
N ASP A 40 6.56 14.95 8.93
CA ASP A 40 5.81 16.18 9.20
C ASP A 40 5.58 16.99 7.90
N VAL A 41 6.55 16.99 6.99
CA VAL A 41 6.47 17.70 5.69
C VAL A 41 5.36 17.14 4.81
N THR A 42 5.12 15.84 4.90
CA THR A 42 4.05 15.16 4.13
C THR A 42 2.73 15.09 4.90
N GLY A 43 2.62 15.77 6.04
CA GLY A 43 1.42 15.75 6.89
C GLY A 43 1.10 14.36 7.46
N THR A 44 2.10 13.47 7.57
CA THR A 44 1.90 12.11 8.06
C THR A 44 1.90 12.11 9.60
N PRO A 45 0.89 11.51 10.26
CA PRO A 45 0.84 11.38 11.71
C PRO A 45 2.11 10.73 12.27
N LYS A 46 2.64 11.25 13.38
CA LYS A 46 3.92 10.83 13.97
C LYS A 46 4.09 9.32 14.14
N ASN A 47 3.01 8.62 14.51
CA ASN A 47 3.02 7.16 14.68
C ASN A 47 3.14 6.37 13.38
N LEU A 48 2.81 6.99 12.24
CA LEU A 48 2.83 6.40 10.90
C LEU A 48 3.95 6.93 10.00
N GLN A 49 4.76 7.89 10.49
CA GLN A 49 5.93 8.39 9.77
C GLN A 49 6.94 7.29 9.46
N GLY A 50 7.69 7.46 8.38
CA GLY A 50 8.73 6.56 7.91
C GLY A 50 8.36 5.72 6.68
N LEU A 51 9.20 4.73 6.42
CA LEU A 51 8.94 3.62 5.48
C LEU A 51 8.72 2.33 6.26
N TRP A 52 7.76 1.53 5.81
CA TRP A 52 7.29 0.35 6.51
C TRP A 52 7.49 -0.90 5.66
N TRP A 53 8.34 -1.81 6.12
CA TRP A 53 8.53 -3.13 5.53
C TRP A 53 7.42 -4.07 5.98
N MET A 54 6.84 -4.81 5.04
CA MET A 54 5.76 -5.78 5.24
C MET A 54 6.32 -7.19 5.52
N ASP A 55 7.08 -7.31 6.61
CA ASP A 55 7.74 -8.53 7.07
C ASP A 55 6.75 -9.70 7.27
N GLY A 56 6.90 -10.74 6.44
CA GLY A 56 6.05 -11.94 6.44
C GLY A 56 4.76 -11.80 5.62
N ASN A 57 4.62 -10.76 4.81
CA ASN A 57 3.49 -10.60 3.91
C ASN A 57 3.49 -11.71 2.85
N PRO A 58 2.40 -12.51 2.71
CA PRO A 58 2.34 -13.58 1.72
C PRO A 58 2.15 -13.09 0.28
N MET A 59 1.94 -11.79 0.09
CA MET A 59 1.74 -11.13 -1.18
C MET A 59 3.06 -10.48 -1.62
N ALA A 60 3.29 -10.38 -2.93
CA ALA A 60 4.51 -9.82 -3.54
C ALA A 60 4.64 -8.28 -3.45
N ASP A 61 4.19 -7.67 -2.35
CA ASP A 61 4.39 -6.28 -1.99
C ASP A 61 5.27 -6.18 -0.73
N GLU A 62 6.27 -5.28 -0.76
CA GLU A 62 7.40 -5.33 0.18
C GLU A 62 7.46 -4.13 1.13
N VAL A 63 7.45 -2.91 0.61
CA VAL A 63 7.57 -1.68 1.40
C VAL A 63 6.44 -0.73 1.05
N MET A 64 5.92 -0.05 2.07
CA MET A 64 4.90 0.98 1.91
C MET A 64 5.25 2.28 2.65
N SER A 65 4.62 3.36 2.23
CA SER A 65 4.70 4.68 2.87
C SER A 65 3.32 5.32 3.00
N PHE A 66 3.10 6.06 4.10
CA PHE A 66 1.90 6.87 4.30
C PHE A 66 2.06 8.32 3.79
N ALA A 67 3.19 8.68 3.17
CA ALA A 67 3.53 10.05 2.76
C ALA A 67 2.45 10.74 1.90
N SER A 68 1.87 10.02 0.94
CA SER A 68 0.89 10.60 0.00
C SER A 68 -0.56 10.49 0.48
N THR A 69 -0.76 10.37 1.79
CA THR A 69 -2.07 10.14 2.39
C THR A 69 -2.66 11.45 2.91
N GLU A 70 -3.87 11.78 2.46
CA GLU A 70 -4.66 12.85 3.04
C GLU A 70 -5.46 12.30 4.24
N TRP A 71 -5.23 12.88 5.42
CA TRP A 71 -5.86 12.47 6.69
C TRP A 71 -7.01 13.41 7.05
N THR A 72 -8.12 12.82 7.51
CA THR A 72 -9.31 13.55 7.94
C THR A 72 -9.74 13.06 9.32
N ASP A 73 -9.94 13.99 10.24
CA ASP A 73 -10.41 13.69 11.59
C ASP A 73 -11.86 13.20 11.58
N ILE A 74 -12.14 12.19 12.41
CA ILE A 74 -13.47 11.70 12.71
C ILE A 74 -13.92 12.45 13.97
N LEU A 75 -15.00 13.23 13.84
CA LEU A 75 -15.54 14.00 14.96
C LEU A 75 -16.79 13.32 15.53
N LYS A 76 -16.87 13.25 16.87
CA LYS A 76 -18.07 12.89 17.61
C LYS A 76 -18.30 13.93 18.70
N ASP A 77 -19.46 14.58 18.67
CA ASP A 77 -19.82 15.64 19.61
C ASP A 77 -18.79 16.81 19.66
N GLY A 78 -18.08 17.05 18.54
CA GLY A 78 -17.05 18.09 18.43
C GLY A 78 -15.64 17.65 18.83
N GLU A 79 -15.46 16.43 19.33
CA GLU A 79 -14.16 15.87 19.73
C GLU A 79 -13.64 14.90 18.67
N VAL A 80 -12.31 14.87 18.49
CA VAL A 80 -11.65 13.91 17.60
C VAL A 80 -11.67 12.53 18.25
N VAL A 81 -12.30 11.56 17.59
CA VAL A 81 -12.38 10.17 18.06
C VAL A 81 -11.58 9.19 17.20
N GLY A 82 -10.96 9.69 16.13
CA GLY A 82 -10.16 8.90 15.21
C GLY A 82 -9.81 9.65 13.94
N HIS A 83 -9.19 8.95 13.01
CA HIS A 83 -8.74 9.52 11.74
C HIS A 83 -9.05 8.56 10.58
N THR A 84 -9.42 9.12 9.44
CA THR A 84 -9.58 8.37 8.19
C THR A 84 -8.61 8.84 7.13
N ALA A 85 -8.29 7.94 6.22
CA ALA A 85 -7.37 8.22 5.13
C ALA A 85 -7.65 7.30 3.94
N SER A 86 -7.18 7.68 2.76
CA SER A 86 -7.30 6.86 1.56
C SER A 86 -6.00 6.86 0.79
N ILE A 87 -5.40 5.70 0.59
CA ILE A 87 -4.10 5.53 -0.05
C ILE A 87 -4.22 4.72 -1.35
N PRO A 88 -3.79 5.25 -2.51
CA PRO A 88 -3.72 4.51 -3.74
C PRO A 88 -2.50 3.58 -3.74
N VAL A 89 -2.74 2.26 -3.76
CA VAL A 89 -1.67 1.25 -3.63
C VAL A 89 -0.78 1.16 -4.88
N TYR A 90 -1.24 1.66 -6.02
CA TYR A 90 -0.55 1.60 -7.30
C TYR A 90 0.23 2.89 -7.65
N ASP A 91 0.20 3.91 -6.79
CA ASP A 91 0.76 5.24 -7.10
C ASP A 91 2.27 5.33 -6.81
N GLN A 92 2.92 6.31 -7.44
CA GLN A 92 4.35 6.54 -7.30
C GLN A 92 4.74 6.84 -5.85
N GLY A 93 5.82 6.20 -5.38
CA GLY A 93 6.45 6.46 -4.09
C GLY A 93 5.67 5.96 -2.87
N VAL A 94 4.57 5.26 -3.09
CA VAL A 94 3.64 4.80 -2.04
C VAL A 94 3.84 3.32 -1.70
N TRP A 95 4.01 2.47 -2.71
CA TRP A 95 4.17 1.02 -2.57
C TRP A 95 5.31 0.50 -3.44
N SER A 96 5.99 -0.55 -2.98
CA SER A 96 6.95 -1.31 -3.76
C SER A 96 6.53 -2.77 -3.87
N TRP A 97 6.94 -3.39 -4.97
CA TRP A 97 6.57 -4.76 -5.34
C TRP A 97 7.83 -5.57 -5.59
N HIS A 98 7.76 -6.89 -5.44
CA HIS A 98 8.90 -7.75 -5.80
C HIS A 98 9.23 -7.63 -7.29
N ASP A 99 10.52 -7.63 -7.68
CA ASP A 99 10.91 -7.83 -9.08
C ASP A 99 10.75 -9.31 -9.48
N SER A 100 9.50 -9.74 -9.54
CA SER A 100 9.09 -11.08 -9.92
C SER A 100 7.84 -11.03 -10.80
N PHE A 101 7.50 -12.16 -11.41
CA PHE A 101 6.24 -12.27 -12.17
C PHE A 101 5.03 -11.98 -11.27
N ALA A 102 5.03 -12.49 -10.04
CA ALA A 102 3.96 -12.24 -9.07
C ALA A 102 3.83 -10.75 -8.73
N GLY A 103 4.94 -10.07 -8.42
CA GLY A 103 4.94 -8.64 -8.11
C GLY A 103 4.40 -7.78 -9.25
N ARG A 104 4.82 -8.08 -10.50
CA ARG A 104 4.28 -7.41 -11.71
C ARG A 104 2.79 -7.64 -11.88
N CYS A 105 2.32 -8.88 -11.75
CA CYS A 105 0.90 -9.19 -11.86
C CYS A 105 0.06 -8.50 -10.78
N MET A 106 0.55 -8.43 -9.53
CA MET A 106 -0.16 -7.74 -8.47
C MET A 106 -0.23 -6.23 -8.69
N TYR A 107 0.88 -5.62 -9.14
CA TYR A 107 0.88 -4.20 -9.50
C TYR A 107 -0.15 -3.90 -10.60
N GLU A 108 -0.12 -4.65 -11.70
CA GLU A 108 -1.06 -4.47 -12.82
C GLU A 108 -2.52 -4.66 -12.37
N TRP A 109 -2.78 -5.61 -11.47
CA TRP A 109 -4.10 -5.78 -10.88
C TRP A 109 -4.50 -4.59 -10.01
N ALA A 110 -3.60 -4.11 -9.13
CA ALA A 110 -3.86 -2.96 -8.29
C ALA A 110 -4.12 -1.69 -9.11
N LEU A 111 -3.35 -1.48 -10.18
CA LEU A 111 -3.53 -0.37 -11.13
C LEU A 111 -4.85 -0.50 -11.89
N GLY A 112 -5.10 -1.64 -12.54
CA GLY A 112 -6.30 -1.87 -13.35
C GLY A 112 -7.60 -1.86 -12.54
N ALA A 113 -7.54 -2.27 -11.27
CA ALA A 113 -8.66 -2.20 -10.33
C ALA A 113 -8.79 -0.82 -9.64
N HIS A 114 -7.85 0.10 -9.86
CA HIS A 114 -7.68 1.33 -9.09
C HIS A 114 -7.77 1.08 -7.59
N LEU A 115 -7.02 0.09 -7.10
CA LEU A 115 -7.05 -0.34 -5.71
C LEU A 115 -6.63 0.80 -4.78
N ARG A 116 -7.53 1.12 -3.86
CA ARG A 116 -7.27 2.04 -2.75
C ARG A 116 -7.48 1.31 -1.44
N TYR A 117 -6.66 1.63 -0.46
CA TYR A 117 -6.91 1.23 0.92
C TYR A 117 -7.49 2.42 1.67
N ASN A 118 -8.70 2.24 2.19
CA ASN A 118 -9.32 3.20 3.09
C ASN A 118 -8.96 2.80 4.52
N LEU A 119 -8.26 3.68 5.20
CA LEU A 119 -7.76 3.51 6.54
C LEU A 119 -8.72 4.20 7.52
N SER A 120 -8.94 3.60 8.69
CA SER A 120 -9.66 4.19 9.81
C SER A 120 -8.91 3.84 11.08
N PHE A 121 -8.32 4.82 11.75
CA PHE A 121 -7.58 4.66 13.01
C PHE A 121 -8.33 5.28 14.17
N ASN A 122 -8.05 4.82 15.39
CA ASN A 122 -8.36 5.54 16.61
C ASN A 122 -7.48 6.81 16.77
N GLU A 123 -7.81 7.63 17.75
CA GLU A 123 -7.20 8.94 17.98
C GLU A 123 -5.67 8.89 18.12
N ASP A 124 -5.13 7.87 18.79
CA ASP A 124 -3.69 7.74 19.03
C ASP A 124 -2.96 6.85 18.02
N PHE A 125 -3.65 6.41 16.96
CA PHE A 125 -3.12 5.50 15.93
C PHE A 125 -2.57 4.17 16.49
N THR A 126 -3.08 3.70 17.63
CA THR A 126 -2.73 2.38 18.17
C THR A 126 -3.51 1.24 17.51
N ASP A 127 -4.72 1.51 17.02
CA ASP A 127 -5.58 0.52 16.37
C ASP A 127 -6.18 1.11 15.10
N GLY A 128 -6.21 0.31 14.03
CA GLY A 128 -6.74 0.71 12.75
C GLY A 128 -7.40 -0.42 11.97
N HIS A 129 -8.37 -0.04 11.15
CA HIS A 129 -9.00 -0.88 10.15
C HIS A 129 -8.61 -0.41 8.76
N VAL A 130 -8.43 -1.36 7.85
CA VAL A 130 -8.12 -1.06 6.47
C VAL A 130 -9.07 -1.83 5.58
N THR A 131 -9.83 -1.08 4.79
CA THR A 131 -10.82 -1.60 3.86
C THR A 131 -10.34 -1.36 2.43
N PRO A 132 -10.12 -2.42 1.62
CA PRO A 132 -9.84 -2.23 0.22
C PRO A 132 -11.08 -1.70 -0.52
N GLU A 133 -10.85 -0.79 -1.44
CA GLU A 133 -11.83 -0.29 -2.39
C GLU A 133 -11.26 -0.45 -3.78
N ILE A 134 -12.04 -1.07 -4.67
CA ILE A 134 -11.71 -1.21 -6.09
C ILE A 134 -12.71 -0.41 -6.91
N LYS A 135 -12.27 0.19 -8.01
CA LYS A 135 -13.12 0.84 -9.02
C LYS A 135 -12.91 0.14 -10.36
N PRO A 136 -13.68 -0.94 -10.64
CA PRO A 136 -13.60 -1.65 -11.91
C PRO A 136 -13.89 -0.71 -13.08
N PHE A 137 -13.17 -0.90 -14.18
CA PHE A 137 -13.32 -0.20 -15.45
C PHE A 137 -14.72 -0.45 -16.05
N ALA A 138 -15.71 0.33 -15.61
CA ALA A 138 -17.08 0.49 -16.13
C ALA A 138 -18.02 1.03 -15.03
N MET A 139 -17.63 0.97 -13.75
CA MET A 139 -18.48 1.40 -12.64
C MET A 139 -18.20 2.84 -12.24
N ARG A 140 -19.28 3.63 -12.07
CA ARG A 140 -19.20 5.01 -11.57
C ARG A 140 -18.84 5.09 -10.09
N HIS A 141 -19.05 4.01 -9.33
CA HIS A 141 -18.83 3.96 -7.89
C HIS A 141 -17.85 2.85 -7.54
N GLY A 142 -17.01 3.11 -6.52
CA GLY A 142 -16.12 2.10 -5.97
C GLY A 142 -16.89 1.02 -5.22
N MET A 143 -16.38 -0.19 -5.27
CA MET A 143 -16.90 -1.33 -4.53
C MET A 143 -15.99 -1.61 -3.35
N LYS A 144 -16.59 -1.69 -2.16
CA LYS A 144 -15.94 -2.22 -0.96
C LYS A 144 -16.36 -3.68 -0.82
N PRO A 145 -15.42 -4.65 -0.79
CA PRO A 145 -15.77 -6.01 -0.45
C PRO A 145 -16.45 -6.03 0.92
N SER A 146 -17.43 -6.91 1.13
CA SER A 146 -18.03 -7.03 2.45
C SER A 146 -16.99 -7.52 3.45
N GLY A 147 -17.00 -6.98 4.68
CA GLY A 147 -16.02 -7.30 5.73
C GLY A 147 -15.87 -8.80 6.02
N HIS A 148 -16.92 -9.60 5.81
CA HIS A 148 -16.84 -11.06 5.98
C HIS A 148 -15.87 -11.77 5.01
N PHE A 149 -15.56 -11.17 3.86
CA PHE A 149 -14.66 -11.75 2.86
C PHE A 149 -13.29 -11.09 2.84
N VAL A 150 -13.23 -9.79 3.11
CA VAL A 150 -11.98 -9.04 3.16
C VAL A 150 -12.02 -8.06 4.31
N GLU A 151 -11.19 -8.31 5.32
CA GLU A 151 -11.05 -7.44 6.48
C GLU A 151 -9.59 -7.42 6.90
N PHE A 152 -9.04 -6.22 7.04
CA PHE A 152 -7.68 -6.06 7.51
C PHE A 152 -7.62 -5.13 8.72
N THR A 153 -6.87 -5.51 9.75
CA THR A 153 -6.64 -4.70 10.95
C THR A 153 -5.17 -4.36 11.11
N MET A 154 -4.87 -3.27 11.80
CA MET A 154 -3.53 -2.84 12.19
C MET A 154 -3.55 -2.55 13.68
N VAL A 155 -2.70 -3.24 14.44
CA VAL A 155 -2.57 -3.01 15.89
C VAL A 155 -1.13 -2.69 16.18
N LYS A 156 -0.89 -1.53 16.78
CA LYS A 156 0.44 -1.08 17.15
C LYS A 156 0.99 -2.03 18.19
N VAL A 157 2.22 -2.48 17.96
CA VAL A 157 2.99 -3.25 18.93
C VAL A 157 4.22 -2.43 19.35
N PRO A 158 4.91 -2.80 20.44
CA PRO A 158 6.13 -2.10 20.83
C PRO A 158 7.19 -2.09 19.71
N ALA A 159 8.12 -1.13 19.78
CA ALA A 159 9.30 -1.02 18.90
C ALA A 159 9.05 -0.63 17.43
N ASN A 160 8.20 0.38 17.18
CA ASN A 160 7.96 0.96 15.84
C ASN A 160 7.43 -0.05 14.82
N GLU A 161 6.45 -0.86 15.25
CA GLU A 161 5.87 -1.91 14.43
C GLU A 161 4.34 -1.96 14.60
N TYR A 162 3.64 -2.37 13.55
CA TYR A 162 2.25 -2.77 13.61
C TYR A 162 2.11 -4.27 13.30
N ARG A 163 1.30 -4.97 14.07
CA ARG A 163 0.75 -6.27 13.66
C ARG A 163 -0.36 -6.01 12.65
N ARG A 164 -0.31 -6.72 11.52
CA ARG A 164 -1.30 -6.66 10.47
C ARG A 164 -1.98 -8.01 10.32
N ASP A 165 -3.25 -8.08 10.67
CA ASP A 165 -4.07 -9.26 10.43
C ASP A 165 -4.88 -9.04 9.15
N SER A 166 -4.71 -9.94 8.18
CA SER A 166 -5.37 -9.87 6.88
C SER A 166 -6.26 -11.09 6.67
N THR A 167 -7.57 -10.87 6.68
CA THR A 167 -8.58 -11.89 6.38
C THR A 167 -8.98 -11.79 4.92
N ILE A 168 -8.73 -12.84 4.13
CA ILE A 168 -9.16 -12.94 2.74
C ILE A 168 -9.83 -14.30 2.55
N GLY A 169 -11.09 -14.30 2.12
CA GLY A 169 -11.86 -15.54 1.91
C GLY A 169 -12.01 -16.38 3.19
N GLY A 170 -12.15 -15.73 4.34
CA GLY A 170 -12.28 -16.37 5.65
C GLY A 170 -10.98 -16.96 6.22
N ARG A 171 -9.83 -16.76 5.56
CA ARG A 171 -8.52 -17.15 6.08
C ARG A 171 -7.77 -15.93 6.56
N THR A 172 -7.36 -15.94 7.82
CA THR A 172 -6.56 -14.88 8.41
C THR A 172 -5.08 -15.23 8.33
N ARG A 173 -4.28 -14.28 7.83
CA ARG A 173 -2.82 -14.29 7.87
C ARG A 173 -2.36 -13.10 8.70
N THR A 174 -1.30 -13.28 9.47
CA THR A 174 -0.71 -12.21 10.28
C THR A 174 0.69 -11.94 9.77
N TYR A 175 1.02 -10.67 9.56
CA TYR A 175 2.38 -10.22 9.24
C TYR A 175 2.68 -8.91 9.97
N ARG A 176 3.91 -8.41 9.87
CA ARG A 176 4.35 -7.20 10.59
C ARG A 176 4.65 -6.08 9.61
N LEU A 177 4.21 -4.87 9.96
CA LEU A 177 4.65 -3.63 9.35
C LEU A 177 5.75 -3.07 10.24
N ARG A 178 7.00 -3.28 9.87
CA ARG A 178 8.17 -2.86 10.64
C ARG A 178 8.73 -1.58 10.03
N ARG A 179 8.82 -0.51 10.82
CA ARG A 179 9.40 0.75 10.33
C ARG A 179 10.89 0.53 10.05
N ILE A 180 11.36 0.78 8.84
CA ILE A 180 12.77 0.61 8.43
C ILE A 180 13.50 1.94 8.25
N VAL A 181 12.76 3.03 8.04
CA VAL A 181 13.26 4.41 7.98
C VAL A 181 12.33 5.27 8.82
N ASP A 182 12.86 6.20 9.61
CA ASP A 182 12.04 7.13 10.41
C ASP A 182 11.52 8.33 9.58
N GLY A 183 10.82 9.27 10.24
CA GLY A 183 10.24 10.43 9.57
C GLY A 183 11.28 11.45 9.11
N GLU A 184 12.48 11.36 9.68
CA GLU A 184 13.64 12.20 9.42
C GLU A 184 14.54 11.62 8.31
N GLY A 185 14.22 10.42 7.82
CA GLY A 185 14.96 9.74 6.76
C GLY A 185 16.16 8.91 7.24
N ASN A 186 16.29 8.68 8.54
CA ASN A 186 17.34 7.81 9.07
C ASN A 186 16.92 6.34 8.98
N ARG A 187 17.83 5.49 8.53
CA ARG A 187 17.66 4.04 8.56
C ARG A 187 17.67 3.54 10.01
N LEU A 188 16.70 2.70 10.34
CA LEU A 188 16.57 2.06 11.65
C LEU A 188 17.28 0.68 11.66
N PRO A 189 17.54 0.07 12.84
CA PRO A 189 18.15 -1.26 12.91
C PRO A 189 17.38 -2.33 12.11
N SER A 190 16.06 -2.22 12.05
CA SER A 190 15.15 -3.04 11.23
C SER A 190 15.43 -2.96 9.72
N PHE A 191 16.11 -1.91 9.22
CA PHE A 191 16.55 -1.85 7.83
C PHE A 191 17.56 -2.96 7.52
N VAL A 192 18.42 -3.31 8.48
CA VAL A 192 19.36 -4.43 8.32
C VAL A 192 18.63 -5.76 8.27
N ASP A 193 17.59 -5.92 9.09
CA ASP A 193 16.72 -7.12 9.05
C ASP A 193 15.99 -7.23 7.72
N TYR A 194 15.44 -6.12 7.22
CA TYR A 194 14.82 -6.02 5.90
C TYR A 194 15.77 -6.49 4.79
N LEU A 195 17.01 -5.99 4.74
CA LEU A 195 17.99 -6.40 3.73
C LEU A 195 18.36 -7.90 3.80
N ARG A 196 18.26 -8.52 4.98
CA ARG A 196 18.54 -9.96 5.16
C ARG A 196 17.32 -10.84 4.90
N GLY A 197 16.12 -10.31 5.17
CA GLY A 197 14.85 -11.03 5.09
C GLY A 197 14.15 -10.93 3.74
N ALA A 198 14.56 -9.98 2.88
CA ALA A 198 13.94 -9.79 1.58
C ALA A 198 14.12 -11.01 0.66
N GLU A 199 13.04 -11.36 -0.04
CA GLU A 199 13.00 -12.53 -0.94
C GLU A 199 13.64 -12.27 -2.32
N VAL A 200 13.87 -11.01 -2.66
CA VAL A 200 14.36 -10.54 -3.97
C VAL A 200 15.44 -9.49 -3.78
N GLU A 201 16.40 -9.35 -4.71
CA GLU A 201 17.46 -8.33 -4.60
C GLU A 201 17.04 -6.93 -5.09
N GLU A 202 15.98 -6.86 -5.88
CA GLU A 202 15.44 -5.66 -6.49
C GLU A 202 13.92 -5.58 -6.32
N LEU A 203 13.42 -4.35 -6.23
CA LEU A 203 12.00 -4.03 -6.15
C LEU A 203 11.54 -3.27 -7.38
N LEU A 204 10.25 -3.36 -7.66
CA LEU A 204 9.57 -2.59 -8.68
C LEU A 204 8.84 -1.42 -8.02
N LEU A 205 9.14 -0.22 -8.51
CA LEU A 205 8.45 1.00 -8.11
C LEU A 205 7.77 1.63 -9.33
N PRO A 206 6.51 2.08 -9.20
CA PRO A 206 5.85 2.86 -10.23
C PRO A 206 6.39 4.29 -10.27
N PHE A 207 6.68 4.78 -11.48
CA PHE A 207 7.06 6.16 -11.75
C PHE A 207 6.13 6.76 -12.82
N CYS A 208 5.66 7.98 -12.61
CA CYS A 208 4.87 8.70 -13.60
C CYS A 208 5.66 8.85 -14.90
N LYS A 209 5.02 8.53 -16.03
CA LYS A 209 5.54 8.89 -17.35
C LYS A 209 5.35 10.39 -17.58
N GLU A 210 6.39 11.04 -18.10
CA GLU A 210 6.42 12.50 -18.32
C GLU A 210 5.27 13.00 -19.21
N ASP A 211 4.76 12.16 -20.12
CA ASP A 211 3.67 12.51 -21.07
C ASP A 211 2.29 11.95 -20.69
N SER A 212 2.06 11.53 -19.44
CA SER A 212 0.80 10.88 -19.06
C SER A 212 -0.36 11.89 -18.89
N ASN A 213 -1.12 12.14 -19.96
CA ASN A 213 -2.45 12.78 -19.92
C ASN A 213 -3.52 11.84 -19.34
N SER A 214 -3.29 11.32 -18.13
CA SER A 214 -4.17 10.33 -17.50
C SER A 214 -5.24 10.99 -16.64
N SER A 215 -6.47 10.45 -16.69
CA SER A 215 -7.60 10.87 -15.85
C SER A 215 -7.58 10.28 -14.43
N LEU A 216 -6.47 9.69 -13.99
CA LEU A 216 -6.37 9.09 -12.66
C LEU A 216 -6.22 10.17 -11.57
N PRO A 217 -6.86 10.02 -10.41
CA PRO A 217 -6.72 10.95 -9.27
C PRO A 217 -5.39 10.76 -8.51
N SER A 218 -4.28 10.63 -9.24
CA SER A 218 -2.96 10.24 -8.75
C SER A 218 -1.97 11.41 -8.66
N ALA A 219 -0.83 11.18 -8.01
CA ALA A 219 0.30 12.11 -7.99
C ALA A 219 0.77 12.53 -9.39
N CYS A 220 0.55 11.70 -10.43
CA CYS A 220 0.89 12.05 -11.81
C CYS A 220 0.07 13.22 -12.38
N VAL A 221 -1.09 13.54 -11.78
CA VAL A 221 -1.97 14.66 -12.20
C VAL A 221 -1.69 15.94 -11.39
N LYS A 222 -0.97 15.85 -10.26
CA LYS A 222 -0.65 17.01 -9.39
C LYS A 222 0.70 17.69 -9.73
N LYS A 223 1.27 17.47 -10.93
CA LYS A 223 2.47 18.19 -11.40
C LYS A 223 2.12 19.40 -12.26
#